data_AF-A0A9X3FHU5-F1
#
_entry.id   AF-A0A9X3FHU5-F1
#
_cell.length_a   1.000
_cell.length_b   1.000
_cell.length_c   1.000
_cell.angle_alpha   90.00
_cell.angle_beta   90.00
_cell.angle_gamma   90.00
#
_symmetry.space_group_name_H-M   'P 1'
#
loop_
_entity.id
_entity.type
_entity.pdbx_description
1 polymer ?
#
loop_
_entity_poly.entity_id
_entity_poly.type
_entity_poly.pdbx_seq_one_letter_code
_entity_poly.pdbx_strand_id
1 'polypeptide(L)' 'MAVALVAIAMLGMAIQILLKKGGKFPNTHVGGNKYLKSQGIHCATTQDKLAQRDARKQMKFKSLHLANNSETDN' A
#
# COMPACT_ATOMS: atom_id res chain seq x y z
N MET A 1 14.71 -11.81 -31.95
CA MET A 1 14.32 -10.44 -31.51
C MET A 1 14.09 -10.36 -30.00
N ALA A 2 13.18 -11.12 -29.39
CA ALA A 2 12.90 -11.05 -27.95
C ALA A 2 14.12 -11.24 -27.03
N VAL A 3 14.94 -12.26 -27.29
CA VAL A 3 16.16 -12.54 -26.50
C VAL A 3 17.15 -11.37 -26.54
N ALA A 4 17.32 -10.75 -27.70
CA ALA A 4 18.22 -9.60 -27.87
C ALA A 4 17.76 -8.38 -27.04
N LEU A 5 16.44 -8.11 -27.02
CA LEU A 5 15.87 -7.01 -26.23
C LEU A 5 16.05 -7.23 -24.72
N VAL A 6 15.79 -8.46 -24.26
CA VAL A 6 15.98 -8.83 -22.84
C VAL A 6 17.47 -8.72 -22.46
N ALA A 7 18.38 -9.19 -23.32
CA ALA A 7 19.81 -9.09 -23.08
C ALA A 7 20.27 -7.63 -22.92
N ILE A 8 19.83 -6.73 -23.81
CA ILE A 8 20.16 -5.30 -23.73
C ILE A 8 19.60 -4.67 -22.45
N ALA A 9 18.36 -4.99 -22.06
CA ALA A 9 17.74 -4.48 -20.84
C ALA A 9 18.51 -4.93 -19.57
N MET A 10 18.90 -6.19 -19.50
CA MET A 10 19.69 -6.73 -18.38
C MET A 10 21.08 -6.09 -18.31
N LEU A 11 21.72 -5.86 -19.46
CA LEU A 11 23.02 -5.19 -19.52
C LEU A 11 22.94 -3.75 -18.97
N GLY A 12 21.90 -3.01 -19.38
CA GLY A 12 21.66 -1.65 -18.89
C GLY A 12 21.43 -1.60 -17.37
N MET A 13 20.66 -2.54 -16.83
CA MET A 13 20.43 -2.66 -15.39
C MET A 13 21.73 -2.98 -14.64
N ALA A 14 22.57 -3.87 -15.17
CA ALA A 14 23.85 -4.24 -14.59
C ALA A 14 24.81 -3.05 -14.51
N ILE A 15 24.92 -2.26 -15.59
CA ILE A 15 25.74 -1.04 -15.63
C ILE A 15 25.26 -0.03 -14.56
N GLN A 16 23.94 0.17 -14.45
CA GLN A 16 23.34 1.10 -13.49
C GLN A 16 23.65 0.73 -12.03
N ILE A 17 23.76 -0.56 -11.73
CA ILE A 17 23.97 -1.06 -10.36
C ILE A 17 25.47 -1.13 -10.03
N LEU A 18 26.30 -1.61 -10.96
CA LEU A 18 27.72 -1.86 -10.71
C LEU A 18 28.60 -0.63 -10.92
N LEU A 19 28.31 0.21 -11.92
CA LEU A 19 29.20 1.31 -12.32
C LEU A 19 28.75 2.68 -11.82
N LYS A 20 27.45 2.87 -11.59
CA LYS A 20 26.91 4.17 -11.14
C LYS A 20 27.07 4.32 -9.62
N LYS A 21 27.63 5.44 -9.17
CA LYS A 21 27.81 5.72 -7.73
C LYS A 21 26.43 5.78 -7.04
N GLY A 22 26.20 4.88 -6.08
CA GLY A 22 24.90 4.72 -5.44
C GLY A 22 23.90 3.85 -6.23
N GLY A 23 24.38 3.05 -7.19
CA GLY A 23 23.60 2.04 -7.89
C GLY A 23 22.93 1.08 -6.90
N LYS A 24 21.61 1.02 -6.96
CA LYS A 24 20.79 0.10 -6.16
C LYS A 24 19.68 -0.42 -7.04
N PHE A 25 19.22 -1.63 -6.75
CA PHE A 25 17.98 -2.10 -7.34
C PHE A 25 16.83 -1.15 -6.99
N PRO A 26 15.96 -0.82 -7.97
CA PRO A 26 14.79 0.00 -7.71
C PRO A 26 13.95 -0.64 -6.61
N ASN A 27 13.44 0.17 -5.68
CA ASN A 27 12.60 -0.35 -4.60
C ASN A 27 11.22 -0.68 -5.16
N THR A 28 10.94 -1.97 -5.34
CA THR A 28 9.65 -2.48 -5.82
C THR A 28 8.64 -2.71 -4.69
N HIS A 29 9.00 -2.36 -3.46
CA HIS A 29 8.15 -2.58 -2.29
C HIS A 29 7.18 -1.41 -2.10
N VAL A 30 5.88 -1.66 -2.31
CA VAL A 30 4.81 -0.66 -2.18
C VAL A 30 4.88 0.05 -0.82
N GLY A 31 5.10 -0.68 0.26
CA GLY A 31 5.14 -0.12 1.62
C GLY A 31 6.34 0.79 1.91
N GLY A 32 7.42 0.68 1.12
CA GLY A 32 8.62 1.51 1.28
C GLY A 32 8.57 2.82 0.50
N ASN A 33 7.62 2.97 -0.42
CA ASN A 33 7.55 4.13 -1.30
C ASN A 33 6.76 5.28 -0.65
N LYS A 34 7.47 6.36 -0.28
CA LYS A 34 6.88 7.58 0.30
C LYS A 34 5.85 8.23 -0.62
N TYR A 35 6.06 8.18 -1.93
CA TYR A 35 5.14 8.74 -2.92
C TYR A 35 3.82 7.95 -2.97
N LEU A 36 3.88 6.62 -3.03
CA LEU A 36 2.66 5.80 -3.00
C LEU A 36 1.92 5.96 -1.67
N LYS A 37 2.66 6.06 -0.56
CA LYS A 37 2.09 6.33 0.76
C LYS A 37 1.34 7.68 0.82
N SER A 38 1.87 8.74 0.21
CA SER A 38 1.18 10.04 0.19
C SER A 38 -0.07 10.04 -0.68
N GLN A 39 -0.15 9.14 -1.66
CA GLN A 39 -1.34 8.88 -2.46
C GLN A 39 -2.34 7.92 -1.77
N GLY A 40 -2.07 7.49 -0.53
CA GLY A 40 -2.94 6.56 0.21
C GLY A 40 -2.87 5.10 -0.28
N ILE A 41 -1.91 4.78 -1.16
CA ILE A 41 -1.73 3.42 -1.66
C ILE A 41 -0.89 2.63 -0.65
N HIS A 42 -1.50 1.61 -0.06
CA HIS A 42 -0.88 0.74 0.95
C HIS A 42 -0.76 -0.70 0.48
N CYS A 43 0.01 -1.54 1.17
CA CYS A 43 0.01 -2.98 0.90
C CYS A 43 -1.36 -3.60 1.24
N ALA A 44 -1.69 -4.73 0.61
CA ALA A 44 -2.97 -5.43 0.81
C ALA A 44 -3.27 -5.65 2.30
N THR A 45 -2.31 -6.13 3.08
CA THR A 45 -2.46 -6.35 4.53
C THR A 45 -2.82 -5.08 5.30
N THR A 46 -2.25 -3.93 4.93
CA THR A 46 -2.59 -2.65 5.58
C THR A 46 -3.99 -2.18 5.16
N GLN A 47 -4.35 -2.36 3.88
CA GLN A 47 -5.70 -2.04 3.40
C GLN A 47 -6.75 -2.90 4.13
N ASP A 48 -6.51 -4.21 4.27
CA ASP A 48 -7.40 -5.13 4.98
C ASP A 48 -7.57 -4.72 6.45
N LYS A 49 -6.47 -4.39 7.14
CA LYS A 49 -6.52 -3.91 8.54
C LYS A 49 -7.30 -2.61 8.66
N LEU A 50 -7.15 -1.69 7.71
CA LEU A 50 -7.86 -0.42 7.72
C LEU A 50 -9.37 -0.62 7.51
N ALA A 51 -9.75 -1.45 6.52
CA ALA A 51 -11.14 -1.81 6.27
C ALA A 51 -11.79 -2.48 7.48
N GLN A 52 -11.09 -3.42 8.13
CA GLN A 52 -11.57 -4.05 9.36
C GLN A 52 -11.75 -3.04 10.50
N ARG A 53 -10.80 -2.10 10.67
CA ARG A 53 -10.90 -1.06 11.69
C ARG A 53 -12.11 -0.18 11.45
N ASP A 54 -12.36 0.20 10.20
CA ASP A 54 -13.45 1.10 9.84
C ASP A 54 -14.81 0.39 9.99
N ALA A 55 -14.91 -0.89 9.63
CA ALA A 55 -16.09 -1.71 9.92
C ALA A 55 -16.40 -1.78 11.43
N ARG A 56 -15.38 -2.01 12.28
CA ARG A 56 -15.55 -2.04 13.74
C ARG A 56 -16.03 -0.70 14.30
N LYS A 57 -15.53 0.42 13.78
CA LYS A 57 -15.98 1.76 14.17
C LYS A 57 -17.45 2.00 13.83
N GLN A 58 -17.87 1.59 12.63
CA GLN A 58 -19.27 1.71 12.21
C GLN A 58 -20.21 0.91 13.11
N MET A 59 -19.83 -0.33 13.44
CA MET A 59 -20.62 -1.17 14.35
C MET A 59 -20.75 -0.56 15.75
N LYS A 60 -19.65 -0.02 16.31
CA LYS A 60 -19.66 0.64 17.62
C LYS A 60 -20.49 1.91 17.63
N PHE A 61 -20.44 2.71 16.56
CA PHE A 61 -21.25 3.91 16.42
C PHE A 61 -22.75 3.56 16.31
N LYS A 62 -23.09 2.55 15.50
CA LYS A 62 -24.46 2.07 15.34
C LYS A 62 -25.03 1.55 16.66
N SER A 63 -24.28 0.74 17.42
CA SER A 63 -24.75 0.24 18.71
C SER A 63 -25.00 1.36 19.73
N LEU A 64 -24.15 2.39 19.75
CA LEU A 64 -24.36 3.55 20.60
C LEU A 64 -25.61 4.35 20.20
N HIS A 65 -25.83 4.53 18.90
CA HIS A 65 -27.01 5.22 18.38
C HIS A 65 -28.31 4.45 18.67
N LEU A 66 -28.29 3.11 18.62
CA LEU A 66 -29.45 2.31 19.01
C LEU A 66 -29.78 2.47 20.50
N ALA A 67 -28.77 2.46 21.38
CA ALA A 67 -28.97 2.61 22.82
C ALA A 67 -29.57 3.99 23.19
N ASN A 68 -29.05 5.07 22.62
CA ASN A 68 -29.57 6.42 22.90
C ASN A 68 -31.01 6.64 22.39
N ASN A 69 -31.39 6.04 21.25
CA ASN A 69 -32.78 6.15 20.77
C ASN A 69 -33.76 5.38 21.66
N SER A 70 -33.36 4.21 22.19
CA SER A 70 -34.21 3.48 23.14
C SER A 70 -34.45 4.21 24.47
N GLU A 71 -33.60 5.17 24.85
CA GLU A 71 -33.80 6.04 26.01
C GLU A 71 -34.63 7.30 25.71
N THR A 72 -34.82 7.66 24.43
CA THR A 72 -35.64 8.82 24.03
C THR A 72 -37.08 8.44 23.65
N ASP A 73 -37.35 7.15 23.49
CA ASP A 73 -38.69 6.59 23.28
C ASP A 73 -39.37 6.12 24.60
N ASN A 74 -38.82 6.47 25.77
CA ASN A 74 -39.43 6.29 27.10
C ASN A 74 -39.82 7.64 27.73
#